data_AF-A0A8T4SVN7-F1
#
_entry.id   AF-A0A8T4SVN7-F1
#
_cell.length_a   1.000
_cell.length_b   1.000
_cell.length_c   1.000
_cell.angle_alpha   90.00
_cell.angle_beta   90.00
_cell.angle_gamma   90.00
#
_symmetry.space_group_name_H-M   'P 1'
#
loop_
_entity.id
_entity.type
_entity.pdbx_description
1 polymer ?
#
loop_
_entity_poly.entity_id
_entity_poly.type
_entity_poly.pdbx_seq_one_letter_code
_entity_poly.pdbx_strand_id
1 'polypeptide(L)'
;MTQTTIDKEQFFSYPGVKAIREGRTNLEHLGRDLVDVIVEAGDVVVITGEHVVPYSKRMQEGYRHAQNFLKRGQEVSLPIPHTQEEAQAHQIGPGRRRLRAFESVKPDEQRCGYVWRSLRDGLRRKVHLVDCLEGAKIYAFSQQSPELPHTITVKDYTRVQGVAKTGGAFDCLVPSRSRDLQFSFVLHSVPLLGTKEQHYVWTHLHSAGHGGGVVGKGLDTRCGSKQYDKLTFRSVGGEHVFCPHEIAAYLEISKRAATDGRGNIMLQPFALPTPATVDFYKKCRTQVLLQEKKLTPKGKVSTRHRPLNEAELEVLLWRFTAKQGYVDSWYASEAKHGQRLGDYRWN
;
A
#
# COMPACT_ATOMS: atom_id res chain seq x y z
N MET A 1 -28.03 13.19 -13.53
CA MET A 1 -26.58 13.27 -13.84
C MET A 1 -26.20 11.94 -14.48
N THR A 2 -25.76 11.93 -15.73
CA THR A 2 -25.24 10.72 -16.38
C THR A 2 -23.95 10.33 -15.68
N GLN A 3 -23.95 9.21 -14.96
CA GLN A 3 -22.72 8.63 -14.42
C GLN A 3 -21.82 8.28 -15.60
N THR A 4 -20.70 8.97 -15.74
CA THR A 4 -19.65 8.60 -16.68
C THR A 4 -19.06 7.29 -16.18
N THR A 5 -19.30 6.19 -16.88
CA THR A 5 -18.67 4.90 -16.59
C THR A 5 -17.16 5.08 -16.63
N ILE A 6 -16.48 4.87 -15.51
CA ILE A 6 -15.03 4.97 -15.44
C ILE A 6 -14.43 3.72 -16.07
N ASP A 7 -13.65 3.90 -17.13
CA ASP A 7 -12.94 2.81 -17.77
C ASP A 7 -11.88 2.21 -16.83
N LYS A 8 -12.02 0.91 -16.52
CA LYS A 8 -11.16 0.19 -15.58
C LYS A 8 -9.71 0.13 -16.06
N GLU A 9 -9.51 -0.12 -17.35
CA GLU A 9 -8.17 -0.26 -17.91
C GLU A 9 -7.42 1.06 -17.83
N GLN A 10 -8.06 2.16 -18.24
CA GLN A 10 -7.53 3.51 -18.12
C GLN A 10 -7.26 3.86 -16.65
N PHE A 11 -8.19 3.57 -15.74
CA PHE A 11 -8.05 3.88 -14.32
C PHE A 11 -6.85 3.21 -13.66
N PHE A 12 -6.59 1.93 -13.96
CA PHE A 12 -5.48 1.19 -13.35
C PHE A 12 -4.19 1.19 -14.19
N SER A 13 -4.22 1.72 -15.42
CA SER A 13 -3.04 1.79 -16.27
C SER A 13 -1.99 2.77 -15.73
N TYR A 14 -0.72 2.48 -16.05
CA TYR A 14 0.39 3.40 -15.87
C TYR A 14 1.05 3.67 -17.22
N PRO A 15 1.45 4.91 -17.51
CA PRO A 15 2.02 5.25 -18.80
C PRO A 15 3.40 4.59 -18.99
N GLY A 16 3.66 4.15 -20.22
CA GLY A 16 5.00 3.73 -20.63
C GLY A 16 5.92 4.93 -20.87
N VAL A 17 7.21 4.66 -21.09
CA VAL A 17 8.25 5.71 -21.31
C VAL A 17 7.86 6.69 -22.42
N LYS A 18 7.29 6.20 -23.53
CA LYS A 18 6.85 7.05 -24.64
C LYS A 18 5.78 8.06 -24.18
N ALA A 19 4.73 7.57 -23.51
CA ALA A 19 3.62 8.38 -23.03
C ALA A 19 4.05 9.37 -21.93
N ILE A 20 5.01 8.99 -21.08
CA ILE A 20 5.57 9.90 -20.07
C ILE A 20 6.27 11.10 -20.73
N ARG A 21 6.95 10.89 -21.87
CA ARG A 21 7.74 11.93 -22.56
C ARG A 21 6.94 12.78 -23.54
N GLU A 22 5.81 12.27 -24.01
CA GLU A 22 5.07 12.88 -25.10
C GLU A 22 4.61 14.30 -24.74
N GLY A 23 5.08 15.29 -25.50
CA GLY A 23 4.72 16.69 -25.32
C GLY A 23 5.32 17.39 -24.09
N ARG A 24 6.30 16.81 -23.38
CA ARG A 24 6.87 17.38 -22.14
C ARG A 24 8.36 17.66 -22.23
N THR A 25 8.81 18.66 -21.48
CA THR A 25 10.23 18.99 -21.33
C THR A 25 10.90 18.07 -20.31
N ASN A 26 12.16 17.70 -20.54
CA ASN A 26 12.94 16.93 -19.58
C ASN A 26 13.66 17.85 -18.59
N LEU A 27 13.59 17.51 -17.32
CA LEU A 27 14.38 18.08 -16.24
C LEU A 27 15.38 17.01 -15.76
N GLU A 28 16.66 17.23 -16.03
CA GLU A 28 17.71 16.38 -15.49
C GLU A 28 17.92 16.70 -14.00
N HIS A 29 17.89 15.66 -13.17
CA HIS A 29 18.09 15.77 -11.74
C HIS A 29 19.57 16.00 -11.41
N LEU A 30 19.89 17.18 -10.88
CA LEU A 30 21.26 17.61 -10.59
C LEU A 30 21.47 17.89 -9.10
N GLY A 31 21.60 16.82 -8.31
CA GLY A 31 22.10 16.89 -6.93
C GLY A 31 21.18 17.50 -5.87
N ARG A 32 20.01 18.04 -6.24
CA ARG A 32 18.94 18.40 -5.30
C ARG A 32 18.31 17.14 -4.71
N ASP A 33 17.56 17.24 -3.61
CA ASP A 33 16.79 16.09 -3.15
C ASP A 33 15.69 15.72 -4.15
N LEU A 34 15.64 14.44 -4.54
CA LEU A 34 14.74 13.97 -5.59
C LEU A 34 13.25 14.13 -5.23
N VAL A 35 12.88 14.06 -3.95
CA VAL A 35 11.49 14.30 -3.52
C VAL A 35 11.07 15.72 -3.82
N ASP A 36 11.92 16.70 -3.51
CA ASP A 36 11.60 18.12 -3.74
C ASP A 36 11.48 18.40 -5.24
N VAL A 37 12.39 17.85 -6.03
CA VAL A 37 12.35 17.98 -7.49
C VAL A 37 11.06 17.39 -8.06
N ILE A 38 10.59 16.25 -7.57
CA ILE A 38 9.33 15.65 -8.01
C ILE A 38 8.13 16.49 -7.57
N VAL A 39 8.12 17.00 -6.34
CA VAL A 39 7.03 17.85 -5.84
C VAL A 39 6.91 19.13 -6.67
N GLU A 40 8.04 19.75 -7.02
CA GLU A 40 8.11 21.00 -7.78
C GLU A 40 8.02 20.83 -9.31
N ALA A 41 8.09 19.60 -9.82
CA ALA A 41 8.25 19.30 -11.25
C ALA A 41 7.17 19.90 -12.19
N GLY A 42 6.01 20.32 -11.68
CA GLY A 42 4.91 20.77 -12.53
C GLY A 42 4.55 19.70 -13.57
N ASP A 43 4.64 20.06 -14.86
CA ASP A 43 4.38 19.17 -16.02
C ASP A 43 5.66 18.63 -16.69
N VAL A 44 6.84 18.78 -16.08
CA VAL A 44 8.10 18.30 -16.66
C VAL A 44 8.35 16.81 -16.36
N VAL A 45 9.17 16.18 -17.18
CA VAL A 45 9.65 14.81 -16.94
C VAL A 45 10.96 14.87 -16.18
N VAL A 46 10.98 14.36 -14.96
CA VAL A 46 12.19 14.25 -14.14
C VAL A 46 12.99 13.02 -14.59
N ILE A 47 14.19 13.25 -15.11
CA ILE A 47 15.15 12.19 -15.42
C ILE A 47 16.20 12.16 -14.31
N THR A 48 16.39 11.01 -13.68
CA THR A 48 17.37 10.86 -12.62
C THR A 48 18.24 9.62 -12.80
N GLY A 49 19.54 9.78 -12.60
CA GLY A 49 20.51 8.69 -12.47
C GLY A 49 20.73 8.23 -11.03
N GLU A 50 19.98 8.76 -10.06
CA GLU A 50 20.13 8.42 -8.65
C GLU A 50 19.77 6.96 -8.39
N HIS A 51 20.64 6.24 -7.67
CA HIS A 51 20.35 4.91 -7.17
C HIS A 51 19.38 4.97 -5.97
N VAL A 52 18.09 5.12 -6.24
CA VAL A 52 17.03 5.17 -5.22
C VAL A 52 17.07 3.93 -4.31
N VAL A 53 17.37 2.76 -4.88
CA VAL A 53 17.65 1.52 -4.13
C VAL A 53 19.10 1.12 -4.41
N PRO A 54 19.91 0.79 -3.38
CA PRO A 54 21.33 0.47 -3.55
C PRO A 54 21.47 -0.97 -4.01
N TYR A 55 21.34 -1.19 -5.32
CA TYR A 55 21.51 -2.51 -5.90
C TYR A 55 23.00 -2.88 -5.95
N SER A 56 23.36 -4.05 -5.43
CA SER A 56 24.69 -4.61 -5.57
C SER A 56 24.64 -6.08 -5.95
N LYS A 57 25.61 -6.51 -6.78
CA LYS A 57 25.86 -7.92 -7.07
C LYS A 57 26.38 -8.68 -5.85
N ARG A 58 27.06 -7.98 -4.94
CA ARG A 58 27.56 -8.52 -3.66
C ARG A 58 26.56 -8.17 -2.58
N MET A 59 25.95 -9.18 -1.94
CA MET A 59 24.92 -8.93 -0.90
C MET A 59 25.42 -8.15 0.31
N GLN A 60 26.75 -8.08 0.53
CA GLN A 60 27.35 -7.28 1.59
C GLN A 60 27.35 -5.77 1.28
N GLU A 61 27.17 -5.39 0.01
CA GLU A 61 27.27 -4.01 -0.47
C GLU A 61 25.91 -3.44 -0.94
N GLY A 62 24.83 -4.24 -0.91
CA GLY A 62 23.51 -3.81 -1.38
C GLY A 62 22.56 -4.97 -1.71
N TYR A 63 21.44 -4.66 -2.34
CA TYR A 63 20.39 -5.62 -2.67
C TYR A 63 20.59 -6.20 -4.07
N ARG A 64 20.34 -7.49 -4.27
CA ARG A 64 20.51 -8.12 -5.59
C ARG A 64 19.55 -7.57 -6.66
N HIS A 65 18.33 -7.20 -6.24
CA HIS A 65 17.25 -6.70 -7.10
C HIS A 65 16.11 -6.13 -6.24
N ALA A 66 15.15 -5.44 -6.88
CA ALA A 66 14.02 -4.76 -6.23
C ALA A 66 13.24 -5.66 -5.24
N GLN A 67 12.93 -6.89 -5.65
CA GLN A 67 12.20 -7.83 -4.77
C GLN A 67 13.01 -8.23 -3.52
N ASN A 68 14.34 -8.28 -3.61
CA ASN A 68 15.19 -8.58 -2.46
C ASN A 68 15.19 -7.43 -1.45
N PHE A 69 15.18 -6.18 -1.92
CA PHE A 69 14.97 -5.00 -1.08
C PHE A 69 13.60 -5.02 -0.40
N LEU A 70 12.52 -5.22 -1.16
CA LEU A 70 11.18 -5.27 -0.57
C LEU A 70 11.05 -6.37 0.48
N LYS A 71 11.78 -7.50 0.33
CA LYS A 71 11.80 -8.56 1.33
C LYS A 71 12.65 -8.23 2.57
N ARG A 72 13.88 -7.77 2.37
CA ARG A 72 14.93 -7.75 3.41
C ARG A 72 15.42 -6.36 3.78
N GLY A 73 14.90 -5.34 3.13
CA GLY A 73 15.24 -3.96 3.39
C GLY A 73 14.93 -3.55 4.82
N GLN A 74 15.45 -2.39 5.22
CA GLN A 74 15.17 -1.86 6.54
C GLN A 74 13.68 -1.52 6.66
N GLU A 75 13.04 -1.91 7.75
CA GLU A 75 11.61 -1.69 7.97
C GLU A 75 11.40 -0.72 9.14
N VAL A 76 10.21 -0.15 9.23
CA VAL A 76 9.76 0.65 10.37
C VAL A 76 8.94 -0.24 11.30
N SER A 77 9.47 -0.55 12.49
CA SER A 77 8.77 -1.37 13.47
C SER A 77 7.76 -0.53 14.24
N LEU A 78 6.48 -0.92 14.21
CA LEU A 78 5.47 -0.30 15.05
C LEU A 78 5.59 -0.85 16.48
N PRO A 79 5.63 0.02 17.51
CA PRO A 79 5.62 -0.45 18.88
C PRO A 79 4.29 -1.15 19.14
N ILE A 80 4.33 -2.38 19.64
CA ILE A 80 3.17 -3.17 20.06
C ILE A 80 3.16 -3.29 21.58
N PRO A 81 1.99 -3.47 22.23
CA PRO A 81 1.98 -3.81 23.65
C PRO A 81 2.62 -5.18 23.85
N HIS A 82 3.20 -5.45 25.02
CA HIS A 82 3.82 -6.72 25.36
C HIS A 82 2.78 -7.78 25.76
N THR A 83 1.67 -7.35 26.37
CA THR A 83 0.59 -8.24 26.81
C THR A 83 -0.78 -7.75 26.37
N GLN A 84 -1.78 -8.63 26.50
CA GLN A 84 -3.17 -8.28 26.24
C GLN A 84 -3.68 -7.25 27.26
N GLU A 85 -3.27 -7.38 28.52
CA GLU A 85 -3.65 -6.48 29.62
C GLU A 85 -3.12 -5.07 29.38
N GLU A 86 -1.86 -4.96 28.93
CA GLU A 86 -1.26 -3.67 28.56
C GLU A 86 -2.05 -3.00 27.42
N ALA A 87 -2.42 -3.77 26.40
CA ALA A 87 -3.20 -3.27 25.27
C ALA A 87 -4.56 -2.72 25.71
N GLN A 88 -5.24 -3.43 26.62
CA GLN A 88 -6.54 -3.05 27.18
C GLN A 88 -6.45 -1.85 28.13
N ALA A 89 -5.36 -1.74 28.89
CA ALA A 89 -5.14 -0.64 29.83
C ALA A 89 -4.81 0.68 29.12
N HIS A 90 -3.88 0.66 28.16
CA HIS A 90 -3.43 1.89 27.52
C HIS A 90 -4.29 2.34 26.33
N GLN A 91 -5.02 1.42 25.70
CA GLN A 91 -5.93 1.71 24.59
C GLN A 91 -5.30 2.52 23.45
N ILE A 92 -4.01 2.31 23.20
CA ILE A 92 -3.29 2.99 22.11
C ILE A 92 -3.52 2.21 20.80
N GLY A 93 -4.30 2.80 19.91
CA GLY A 93 -4.58 2.25 18.58
C GLY A 93 -3.40 2.34 17.58
N PRO A 94 -3.50 1.63 16.45
CA PRO A 94 -2.44 1.55 15.45
C PRO A 94 -2.08 2.91 14.82
N GLY A 95 -3.05 3.83 14.66
CA GLY A 95 -2.78 5.16 14.10
C GLY A 95 -1.77 5.96 14.91
N ARG A 96 -1.91 5.97 16.24
CA ARG A 96 -0.95 6.66 17.14
C ARG A 96 0.39 5.95 17.22
N ARG A 97 0.41 4.61 17.06
CA ARG A 97 1.65 3.82 16.98
C ARG A 97 2.41 4.11 15.69
N ARG A 98 1.70 4.24 14.55
CA ARG A 98 2.29 4.68 13.28
C ARG A 98 2.85 6.09 13.37
N LEU A 99 2.10 7.05 13.92
CA LEU A 99 2.58 8.42 14.12
C LEU A 99 3.98 8.45 14.75
N ARG A 100 4.13 7.82 15.93
CA ARG A 100 5.42 7.74 16.64
C ARG A 100 6.52 7.06 15.84
N ALA A 101 6.19 5.99 15.11
CA ALA A 101 7.16 5.20 14.37
C ALA A 101 7.58 5.86 13.05
N PHE A 102 6.70 6.63 12.42
CA PHE A 102 6.98 7.32 11.15
C PHE A 102 7.73 8.63 11.39
N GLU A 103 7.48 9.31 12.51
CA GLU A 103 8.22 10.52 12.92
C GLU A 103 9.71 10.26 13.21
N SER A 104 10.11 9.01 13.46
CA SER A 104 11.52 8.67 13.67
C SER A 104 12.29 8.38 12.37
N VAL A 105 11.60 8.34 11.22
CA VAL A 105 12.22 8.05 9.91
C VAL A 105 12.92 9.30 9.40
N LYS A 106 14.16 9.15 8.92
CA LYS A 106 14.93 10.26 8.34
C LYS A 106 14.84 10.24 6.81
N PRO A 107 14.93 11.41 6.13
CA PRO A 107 14.79 11.50 4.67
C PRO A 107 15.83 10.71 3.85
N ASP A 108 17.00 10.42 4.41
CA ASP A 108 18.08 9.65 3.76
C ASP A 108 17.90 8.13 3.90
N GLU A 109 17.01 7.68 4.78
CA GLU A 109 16.78 6.26 5.03
C GLU A 109 15.99 5.58 3.91
N GLN A 110 16.37 4.33 3.64
CA GLN A 110 15.72 3.49 2.63
C GLN A 110 14.89 2.43 3.34
N ARG A 111 13.63 2.77 3.59
CA ARG A 111 12.68 1.86 4.24
C ARG A 111 11.89 1.08 3.20
N CYS A 112 11.54 -0.17 3.52
CA CYS A 112 10.79 -1.07 2.63
C CYS A 112 9.44 -1.49 3.21
N GLY A 113 8.83 -0.64 4.02
CA GLY A 113 7.53 -0.88 4.65
C GLY A 113 7.60 -0.80 6.17
N TYR A 114 6.45 -1.00 6.80
CA TYR A 114 6.32 -1.04 8.24
C TYR A 114 5.78 -2.39 8.72
N VAL A 115 6.17 -2.75 9.94
CA VAL A 115 5.90 -4.09 10.48
C VAL A 115 5.44 -4.05 11.93
N TRP A 116 4.69 -5.06 12.33
CA TRP A 116 4.42 -5.35 13.73
C TRP A 116 4.35 -6.86 13.95
N ARG A 117 4.49 -7.30 15.20
CA ARG A 117 4.23 -8.70 15.56
C ARG A 117 2.84 -8.83 16.15
N SER A 118 2.16 -9.89 15.78
CA SER A 118 0.88 -10.25 16.36
C SER A 118 1.11 -10.83 17.76
N LEU A 119 0.29 -10.40 18.72
CA LEU A 119 0.36 -10.92 20.09
C LEU A 119 -0.20 -12.32 20.25
N ARG A 120 -0.97 -12.82 19.26
CA ARG A 120 -1.62 -14.13 19.34
C ARG A 120 -0.76 -15.26 18.77
N ASP A 121 -0.11 -15.01 17.65
CA ASP A 121 0.65 -16.03 16.90
C ASP A 121 2.15 -15.72 16.78
N GLY A 122 2.60 -14.56 17.26
CA GLY A 122 4.00 -14.11 17.15
C GLY A 122 4.46 -13.79 15.72
N LEU A 123 3.61 -14.01 14.72
CA LEU A 123 3.95 -13.85 13.31
C LEU A 123 4.03 -12.36 12.96
N ARG A 124 4.91 -12.04 12.03
CA ARG A 124 5.12 -10.67 11.55
C ARG A 124 3.98 -10.28 10.62
N ARG A 125 3.55 -9.03 10.72
CA ARG A 125 2.59 -8.37 9.84
C ARG A 125 3.33 -7.26 9.13
N LYS A 126 3.32 -7.25 7.81
CA LYS A 126 4.09 -6.31 6.99
C LYS A 126 3.19 -5.58 6.01
N VAL A 127 3.39 -4.28 5.88
CA VAL A 127 2.64 -3.41 4.96
C VAL A 127 3.62 -2.50 4.24
N HIS A 128 3.48 -2.43 2.91
CA HIS A 128 4.17 -1.47 2.07
C HIS A 128 3.32 -0.22 1.87
N LEU A 129 3.95 0.95 1.81
CA LEU A 129 3.26 2.21 1.53
C LEU A 129 2.68 2.23 0.11
N VAL A 130 3.37 1.63 -0.86
CA VAL A 130 2.84 1.44 -2.22
C VAL A 130 1.53 0.64 -2.20
N ASP A 131 1.45 -0.42 -1.40
CA ASP A 131 0.24 -1.24 -1.30
C ASP A 131 -0.92 -0.48 -0.64
N CYS A 132 -0.65 0.44 0.30
CA CYS A 132 -1.65 1.34 0.86
C CYS A 132 -2.26 2.27 -0.21
N LEU A 133 -1.43 2.83 -1.10
CA LEU A 133 -1.90 3.67 -2.20
C LEU A 133 -2.69 2.86 -3.23
N GLU A 134 -2.19 1.70 -3.64
CA GLU A 134 -2.91 0.81 -4.56
C GLU A 134 -4.23 0.30 -3.98
N GLY A 135 -4.26 0.00 -2.68
CA GLY A 135 -5.48 -0.39 -1.96
C GLY A 135 -6.49 0.76 -1.89
N ALA A 136 -6.02 1.98 -1.61
CA ALA A 136 -6.84 3.18 -1.67
C ALA A 136 -7.38 3.44 -3.08
N LYS A 137 -6.59 3.19 -4.13
CA LYS A 137 -7.00 3.31 -5.52
C LYS A 137 -8.09 2.30 -5.90
N ILE A 138 -7.95 1.03 -5.49
CA ILE A 138 -8.98 0.00 -5.68
C ILE A 138 -10.27 0.39 -4.94
N TYR A 139 -10.15 0.88 -3.70
CA TYR A 139 -11.28 1.36 -2.93
C TYR A 139 -11.96 2.55 -3.64
N ALA A 140 -11.23 3.58 -4.06
CA ALA A 140 -11.80 4.72 -4.78
C ALA A 140 -12.53 4.31 -6.06
N PHE A 141 -11.94 3.42 -6.86
CA PHE A 141 -12.60 2.87 -8.05
C PHE A 141 -13.95 2.22 -7.72
N SER A 142 -14.01 1.41 -6.66
CA SER A 142 -15.26 0.73 -6.28
C SER A 142 -16.34 1.68 -5.78
N GLN A 143 -15.97 2.83 -5.19
CA GLN A 143 -16.92 3.86 -4.80
C GLN A 143 -17.43 4.67 -5.99
N GLN A 144 -16.58 4.87 -7.00
CA GLN A 144 -16.90 5.66 -8.20
C GLN A 144 -17.61 4.84 -9.29
N SER A 145 -17.45 3.52 -9.26
CA SER A 145 -18.09 2.55 -10.18
C SER A 145 -18.91 1.51 -9.39
N PRO A 146 -20.13 1.87 -8.92
CA PRO A 146 -20.92 1.05 -7.99
C PRO A 146 -21.60 -0.17 -8.64
N GLU A 147 -21.23 -0.52 -9.88
CA GLU A 147 -21.76 -1.68 -10.58
C GLU A 147 -20.87 -2.91 -10.35
N LEU A 148 -21.45 -4.11 -10.42
CA LEU A 148 -20.66 -5.34 -10.46
C LEU A 148 -20.00 -5.49 -11.84
N PRO A 149 -18.79 -6.06 -11.94
CA PRO A 149 -17.97 -6.64 -10.86
C PRO A 149 -17.02 -5.64 -10.16
N HIS A 150 -17.24 -4.33 -10.31
CA HIS A 150 -16.31 -3.26 -9.88
C HIS A 150 -16.46 -2.85 -8.40
N THR A 151 -17.53 -3.26 -7.74
CA THR A 151 -17.79 -2.96 -6.34
C THR A 151 -17.05 -3.90 -5.39
N ILE A 152 -16.68 -3.42 -4.19
CA ILE A 152 -16.18 -4.26 -3.10
C ILE A 152 -17.37 -4.79 -2.29
N THR A 153 -17.51 -6.10 -2.19
CA THR A 153 -18.55 -6.74 -1.37
C THR A 153 -17.91 -7.28 -0.10
N VAL A 154 -18.53 -6.96 1.03
CA VAL A 154 -18.14 -7.48 2.34
C VAL A 154 -19.35 -8.14 2.99
N LYS A 155 -19.17 -9.33 3.56
CA LYS A 155 -20.16 -10.01 4.40
C LYS A 155 -19.55 -10.31 5.76
N ASP A 156 -20.23 -9.90 6.82
CA ASP A 156 -19.74 -10.04 8.17
C ASP A 156 -20.17 -11.36 8.83
N TYR A 157 -19.27 -11.95 9.60
CA TYR A 157 -19.51 -13.15 10.40
C TYR A 157 -19.15 -12.85 11.86
N THR A 158 -19.81 -11.84 12.41
CA THR A 158 -19.49 -11.26 13.73
C THR A 158 -20.32 -11.86 14.87
N ARG A 159 -21.32 -12.69 14.59
CA ARG A 159 -22.27 -13.22 15.60
C ARG A 159 -21.81 -14.47 16.36
N VAL A 160 -20.51 -14.79 16.30
CA VAL A 160 -19.96 -16.00 16.92
C VAL A 160 -19.60 -15.74 18.39
N GLN A 161 -19.77 -16.72 19.27
CA GLN A 161 -19.34 -16.61 20.66
C GLN A 161 -17.85 -16.26 20.75
N GLY A 162 -17.50 -15.32 21.63
CA GLY A 162 -16.11 -14.88 21.84
C GLY A 162 -15.56 -13.92 20.79
N VAL A 163 -16.37 -13.43 19.84
CA VAL A 163 -15.94 -12.50 18.77
C VAL A 163 -15.25 -11.23 19.30
N ALA A 164 -15.64 -10.73 20.48
CA ALA A 164 -14.98 -9.59 21.09
C ALA A 164 -13.48 -9.87 21.30
N LYS A 165 -13.15 -11.09 21.73
CA LYS A 165 -11.76 -11.52 21.99
C LYS A 165 -11.02 -11.94 20.73
N THR A 166 -11.70 -12.55 19.77
CA THR A 166 -11.04 -13.06 18.55
C THR A 166 -10.94 -12.02 17.45
N GLY A 167 -11.87 -11.05 17.43
CA GLY A 167 -12.16 -10.15 16.32
C GLY A 167 -13.16 -10.73 15.34
N GLY A 168 -13.80 -9.87 14.56
CA GLY A 168 -14.71 -10.27 13.49
C GLY A 168 -13.98 -10.97 12.34
N ALA A 169 -14.75 -11.80 11.63
CA ALA A 169 -14.37 -12.38 10.35
C ALA A 169 -15.26 -11.79 9.25
N PHE A 170 -14.67 -11.43 8.12
CA PHE A 170 -15.35 -10.76 7.02
C PHE A 170 -14.98 -11.44 5.70
N ASP A 171 -15.97 -12.02 5.02
CA ASP A 171 -15.81 -12.54 3.66
C ASP A 171 -15.85 -11.38 2.67
N CYS A 172 -14.81 -11.27 1.87
CA CYS A 172 -14.51 -10.11 1.05
C CYS A 172 -14.41 -10.52 -0.42
N LEU A 173 -15.08 -9.78 -1.31
CA LEU A 173 -14.91 -9.83 -2.76
C LEU A 173 -14.38 -8.48 -3.23
N VAL A 174 -13.16 -8.47 -3.78
CA VAL A 174 -12.49 -7.23 -4.20
C VAL A 174 -12.16 -7.29 -5.69
N PRO A 175 -12.49 -6.26 -6.50
CA PRO A 175 -12.24 -6.27 -7.93
C PRO A 175 -10.75 -6.38 -8.27
N SER A 176 -10.46 -7.07 -9.37
CA SER A 176 -9.11 -7.08 -9.95
C SER A 176 -8.83 -5.77 -10.70
N ARG A 177 -7.59 -5.28 -10.59
CA ARG A 177 -7.11 -4.10 -11.33
C ARG A 177 -7.02 -4.31 -12.84
N SER A 178 -6.83 -5.55 -13.31
CA SER A 178 -6.47 -5.85 -14.70
C SER A 178 -7.36 -6.90 -15.37
N ARG A 179 -8.24 -7.54 -14.62
CA ARG A 179 -9.11 -8.62 -15.12
C ARG A 179 -10.54 -8.34 -14.74
N ASP A 180 -11.48 -8.92 -15.49
CA ASP A 180 -12.90 -8.85 -15.16
C ASP A 180 -13.31 -9.95 -14.20
N LEU A 181 -12.78 -9.87 -12.97
CA LEU A 181 -13.06 -10.79 -11.88
C LEU A 181 -12.90 -10.11 -10.52
N GLN A 182 -13.41 -10.76 -9.48
CA GLN A 182 -13.19 -10.40 -8.08
C GLN A 182 -12.36 -11.47 -7.37
N PHE A 183 -11.53 -11.04 -6.42
CA PHE A 183 -10.79 -11.91 -5.52
C PHE A 183 -11.59 -12.14 -4.25
N SER A 184 -11.81 -13.41 -3.91
CA SER A 184 -12.47 -13.84 -2.67
C SER A 184 -11.45 -14.19 -1.60
N PHE A 185 -11.68 -13.73 -0.37
CA PHE A 185 -10.89 -14.08 0.81
C PHE A 185 -11.62 -13.69 2.09
N VAL A 186 -11.21 -14.28 3.21
CA VAL A 186 -11.73 -13.90 4.54
C VAL A 186 -10.69 -13.08 5.28
N LEU A 187 -11.04 -11.88 5.72
CA LEU A 187 -10.26 -11.10 6.68
C LEU A 187 -10.66 -11.49 8.10
N HIS A 188 -9.68 -11.93 8.89
CA HIS A 188 -9.85 -12.36 10.27
C HIS A 188 -9.27 -11.37 11.26
N SER A 189 -9.75 -11.42 12.49
CA SER A 189 -9.26 -10.58 13.61
C SER A 189 -9.44 -9.09 13.33
N VAL A 190 -10.58 -8.79 12.72
CA VAL A 190 -11.00 -7.44 12.42
C VAL A 190 -11.61 -6.83 13.70
N PRO A 191 -11.06 -5.75 14.26
CA PRO A 191 -11.52 -5.19 15.53
C PRO A 191 -12.98 -4.75 15.48
N LEU A 192 -13.76 -5.09 16.51
CA LEU A 192 -15.13 -4.62 16.66
C LEU A 192 -15.17 -3.28 17.40
N LEU A 193 -16.03 -2.38 16.95
CA LEU A 193 -16.20 -1.06 17.56
C LEU A 193 -16.73 -1.18 19.00
N GLY A 194 -16.21 -0.33 19.88
CA GLY A 194 -16.68 -0.20 21.26
C GLY A 194 -16.25 -1.33 22.20
N THR A 195 -15.45 -2.30 21.74
CA THR A 195 -14.90 -3.35 22.62
C THR A 195 -13.54 -2.91 23.18
N LYS A 196 -13.20 -3.35 24.41
CA LYS A 196 -11.88 -3.06 24.99
C LYS A 196 -10.78 -3.86 24.29
N GLU A 197 -11.16 -5.02 23.77
CA GLU A 197 -10.32 -5.98 23.08
C GLU A 197 -9.79 -5.48 21.73
N GLN A 198 -10.45 -4.48 21.12
CA GLN A 198 -10.06 -3.94 19.81
C GLN A 198 -8.57 -3.58 19.73
N HIS A 199 -7.97 -3.10 20.84
CA HIS A 199 -6.60 -2.61 20.91
C HIS A 199 -5.52 -3.69 20.89
N TYR A 200 -5.88 -4.96 21.10
CA TYR A 200 -5.00 -6.10 20.84
C TYR A 200 -5.42 -6.89 19.61
N VAL A 201 -6.73 -6.98 19.32
CA VAL A 201 -7.28 -7.78 18.20
C VAL A 201 -6.65 -7.36 16.86
N TRP A 202 -6.50 -6.05 16.63
CA TRP A 202 -5.92 -5.54 15.38
C TRP A 202 -4.50 -6.07 15.11
N THR A 203 -3.74 -6.41 16.17
CA THR A 203 -2.37 -6.90 16.02
C THR A 203 -2.33 -8.23 15.27
N HIS A 204 -3.40 -9.02 15.34
CA HIS A 204 -3.53 -10.33 14.73
C HIS A 204 -4.29 -10.32 13.40
N LEU A 205 -4.61 -9.14 12.84
CA LEU A 205 -5.24 -9.02 11.52
C LEU A 205 -4.50 -9.87 10.48
N HIS A 206 -5.23 -10.67 9.71
CA HIS A 206 -4.70 -11.47 8.61
C HIS A 206 -5.82 -11.89 7.67
N SER A 207 -5.46 -12.42 6.50
CA SER A 207 -6.41 -13.05 5.58
C SER A 207 -6.21 -14.56 5.44
N ALA A 208 -7.29 -15.26 5.10
CA ALA A 208 -7.29 -16.64 4.65
C ALA A 208 -7.93 -16.75 3.24
N GLY A 209 -7.51 -17.75 2.45
CA GLY A 209 -8.05 -18.02 1.11
C GLY A 209 -7.54 -17.10 -0.02
N HIS A 210 -6.92 -15.95 0.30
CA HIS A 210 -6.57 -14.95 -0.71
C HIS A 210 -5.57 -15.40 -1.80
N GLY A 211 -4.74 -16.40 -1.49
CA GLY A 211 -3.79 -17.01 -2.44
C GLY A 211 -4.27 -18.30 -3.09
N GLY A 212 -5.49 -18.77 -2.81
CA GLY A 212 -6.01 -20.07 -3.24
C GLY A 212 -7.38 -19.92 -3.87
N GLY A 213 -7.45 -19.96 -5.20
CA GLY A 213 -8.72 -20.01 -5.91
C GLY A 213 -8.50 -20.47 -7.34
N VAL A 214 -9.06 -21.62 -7.67
CA VAL A 214 -9.60 -21.90 -9.01
C VAL A 214 -11.10 -21.83 -8.79
N VAL A 215 -11.74 -20.73 -9.19
CA VAL A 215 -13.20 -20.75 -9.36
C VAL A 215 -13.46 -21.43 -10.71
N GLY A 216 -14.47 -22.29 -10.78
CA GLY A 216 -14.73 -23.19 -11.92
C GLY A 216 -14.48 -22.60 -13.31
N LYS A 217 -14.07 -23.46 -14.25
CA LYS A 217 -13.53 -23.20 -15.61
C LYS A 217 -12.00 -23.08 -15.72
N GLY A 218 -11.22 -23.44 -14.70
CA GLY A 218 -9.75 -23.47 -14.81
C GLY A 218 -9.08 -22.10 -14.89
N LEU A 219 -9.81 -21.03 -14.58
CA LEU A 219 -9.26 -19.67 -14.51
C LEU A 219 -8.54 -19.47 -13.18
N ASP A 220 -7.30 -18.99 -13.26
CA ASP A 220 -6.50 -18.65 -12.09
C ASP A 220 -7.04 -17.39 -11.40
N THR A 221 -7.88 -17.56 -10.37
CA THR A 221 -8.45 -16.45 -9.60
C THR A 221 -7.55 -16.05 -8.42
N ARG A 222 -6.28 -16.44 -8.40
CA ARG A 222 -5.37 -16.06 -7.32
C ARG A 222 -4.92 -14.60 -7.51
N CYS A 223 -4.76 -13.89 -6.39
CA CYS A 223 -4.14 -12.56 -6.41
C CYS A 223 -2.65 -12.70 -6.72
N GLY A 224 -2.19 -12.13 -7.83
CA GLY A 224 -0.78 -12.20 -8.26
C GLY A 224 0.19 -11.79 -7.16
N SER A 225 -0.12 -10.73 -6.39
CA SER A 225 0.70 -10.29 -5.26
C SER A 225 0.96 -11.41 -4.24
N LYS A 226 -0.02 -12.28 -3.96
CA LYS A 226 0.11 -13.42 -3.02
C LYS A 226 0.70 -14.68 -3.67
N GLN A 227 0.58 -14.84 -4.98
CA GLN A 227 1.21 -15.95 -5.71
C GLN A 227 2.73 -15.77 -5.78
N TYR A 228 3.15 -14.54 -6.11
CA TYR A 228 4.56 -14.22 -6.21
C TYR A 228 5.26 -14.37 -4.85
N ASP A 229 4.57 -14.13 -3.73
CA ASP A 229 5.11 -14.39 -2.40
C ASP A 229 5.55 -15.85 -2.18
N LYS A 230 4.79 -16.82 -2.73
CA LYS A 230 5.08 -18.26 -2.61
C LYS A 230 6.14 -18.74 -3.60
N LEU A 231 6.25 -18.12 -4.78
CA LEU A 231 7.14 -18.58 -5.86
C LEU A 231 8.46 -17.81 -5.96
N THR A 232 8.51 -16.54 -5.54
CA THR A 232 9.67 -15.64 -5.78
C THR A 232 10.52 -15.38 -4.55
N PHE A 233 10.42 -16.24 -3.54
CA PHE A 233 11.07 -16.01 -2.26
C PHE A 233 10.70 -14.66 -1.66
N ARG A 234 9.51 -14.08 -1.89
CA ARG A 234 9.13 -12.76 -1.33
C ARG A 234 8.71 -12.89 0.13
N SER A 235 8.04 -13.98 0.54
CA SER A 235 7.70 -14.19 1.95
C SER A 235 8.87 -14.75 2.77
N VAL A 236 9.01 -14.27 4.01
CA VAL A 236 9.78 -14.95 5.06
C VAL A 236 8.80 -15.88 5.79
N GLY A 237 9.24 -17.10 6.13
CA GLY A 237 8.44 -17.97 6.99
C GLY A 237 8.03 -17.22 8.26
N GLY A 238 6.75 -17.28 8.63
CA GLY A 238 6.22 -16.56 9.79
C GLY A 238 5.91 -15.07 9.57
N GLU A 239 5.64 -14.66 8.33
CA GLU A 239 5.22 -13.31 7.97
C GLU A 239 3.93 -13.31 7.12
N HIS A 240 3.05 -12.35 7.39
CA HIS A 240 1.88 -12.01 6.60
C HIS A 240 2.09 -10.62 6.00
N VAL A 241 2.35 -10.55 4.70
CA VAL A 241 2.49 -9.29 3.95
C VAL A 241 1.13 -8.92 3.39
N PHE A 242 0.58 -7.75 3.72
CA PHE A 242 -0.72 -7.32 3.20
C PHE A 242 -0.61 -6.82 1.76
N CYS A 243 -1.54 -7.22 0.89
CA CYS A 243 -1.62 -6.76 -0.48
C CYS A 243 -2.67 -5.64 -0.63
N PRO A 244 -2.73 -4.95 -1.79
CA PRO A 244 -3.68 -3.88 -2.04
C PRO A 244 -5.15 -4.27 -1.85
N HIS A 245 -5.54 -5.51 -2.21
CA HIS A 245 -6.93 -5.94 -2.11
C HIS A 245 -7.37 -6.11 -0.65
N GLU A 246 -6.50 -6.62 0.22
CA GLU A 246 -6.79 -6.75 1.66
C GLU A 246 -6.97 -5.38 2.31
N ILE A 247 -6.13 -4.42 1.93
CA ILE A 247 -6.22 -3.04 2.37
C ILE A 247 -7.54 -2.42 1.89
N ALA A 248 -7.89 -2.58 0.61
CA ALA A 248 -9.15 -2.08 0.05
C ALA A 248 -10.39 -2.68 0.74
N ALA A 249 -10.39 -3.99 1.00
CA ALA A 249 -11.45 -4.65 1.76
C ALA A 249 -11.58 -4.09 3.17
N TYR A 250 -10.46 -3.84 3.85
CA TYR A 250 -10.46 -3.26 5.18
C TYR A 250 -10.99 -1.82 5.20
N LEU A 251 -10.71 -1.03 4.16
CA LEU A 251 -11.28 0.31 3.99
C LEU A 251 -12.80 0.24 3.85
N GLU A 252 -13.32 -0.68 3.03
CA GLU A 252 -14.77 -0.90 2.88
C GLU A 252 -15.41 -1.38 4.20
N ILE A 253 -14.78 -2.31 4.92
CA ILE A 253 -15.23 -2.73 6.26
C ILE A 253 -15.29 -1.52 7.21
N SER A 254 -14.23 -0.70 7.23
CA SER A 254 -14.15 0.48 8.10
C SER A 254 -15.24 1.51 7.79
N LYS A 255 -15.54 1.73 6.49
CA LYS A 255 -16.62 2.62 6.04
C LYS A 255 -17.98 2.13 6.54
N ARG A 256 -18.27 0.84 6.36
CA ARG A 256 -19.53 0.23 6.83
C ARG A 256 -19.65 0.33 8.35
N ALA A 257 -18.60 -0.05 9.07
CA ALA A 257 -18.55 0.05 10.53
C ALA A 257 -18.76 1.49 11.03
N ALA A 258 -18.20 2.50 10.37
CA ALA A 258 -18.43 3.91 10.71
C ALA A 258 -19.88 4.35 10.46
N THR A 259 -20.52 3.83 9.41
CA THR A 259 -21.92 4.11 9.08
C THR A 259 -22.85 3.50 10.13
N ASP A 260 -22.65 2.21 10.45
CA ASP A 260 -23.49 1.48 11.41
C ASP A 260 -23.23 1.93 12.86
N GLY A 261 -21.97 2.24 13.17
CA GLY A 261 -21.48 2.66 14.49
C GLY A 261 -21.73 4.12 14.83
N ARG A 262 -22.59 4.83 14.08
CA ARG A 262 -22.92 6.26 14.28
C ARG A 262 -21.70 7.18 14.29
N GLY A 263 -20.74 6.96 13.41
CA GLY A 263 -19.53 7.78 13.27
C GLY A 263 -18.32 7.32 14.09
N ASN A 264 -18.43 6.22 14.84
CA ASN A 264 -17.27 5.64 15.52
C ASN A 264 -16.22 5.14 14.50
N ILE A 265 -14.97 5.56 14.69
CA ILE A 265 -13.88 5.23 13.79
C ILE A 265 -13.24 3.90 14.22
N MET A 266 -13.23 2.96 13.29
CA MET A 266 -12.57 1.68 13.46
C MET A 266 -11.04 1.85 13.52
N LEU A 267 -10.37 1.06 14.37
CA LEU A 267 -8.91 1.10 14.48
C LEU A 267 -8.26 0.72 13.15
N GLN A 268 -7.72 1.70 12.43
CA GLN A 268 -7.15 1.50 11.10
C GLN A 268 -5.66 1.12 11.16
N PRO A 269 -5.24 -0.13 10.85
CA PRO A 269 -3.82 -0.54 10.82
C PRO A 269 -3.08 -0.12 9.54
N PHE A 270 -3.81 0.28 8.49
CA PHE A 270 -3.23 0.73 7.24
C PHE A 270 -2.98 2.25 7.21
N ALA A 271 -1.90 2.67 6.56
CA ALA A 271 -1.63 4.09 6.33
C ALA A 271 -2.67 4.65 5.33
N LEU A 272 -3.26 5.81 5.63
CA LEU A 272 -4.33 6.40 4.81
C LEU A 272 -3.76 7.57 4.00
N PRO A 273 -3.53 7.43 2.68
CA PRO A 273 -2.82 8.46 1.92
C PRO A 273 -3.64 9.75 1.85
N THR A 274 -3.00 10.88 2.13
CA THR A 274 -3.56 12.22 1.91
C THR A 274 -3.57 12.56 0.40
N PRO A 275 -4.30 13.59 -0.05
CA PRO A 275 -4.25 14.02 -1.44
C PRO A 275 -2.82 14.34 -1.90
N ALA A 276 -2.01 14.99 -1.05
CA ALA A 276 -0.62 15.30 -1.34
C ALA A 276 0.23 14.03 -1.61
N THR A 277 0.02 12.97 -0.85
CA THR A 277 0.71 11.67 -1.06
C THR A 277 0.25 11.00 -2.36
N VAL A 278 -1.03 11.11 -2.70
CA VAL A 278 -1.56 10.58 -3.97
C VAL A 278 -0.97 11.35 -5.14
N ASP A 279 -0.92 12.68 -5.06
CA ASP A 279 -0.31 13.52 -6.10
C ASP A 279 1.17 13.21 -6.28
N PHE A 280 1.92 13.09 -5.17
CA PHE A 280 3.33 12.68 -5.23
C PHE A 280 3.51 11.31 -5.88
N TYR A 281 2.68 10.33 -5.51
CA TYR A 281 2.71 9.00 -6.12
C TYR A 281 2.38 9.03 -7.62
N LYS A 282 1.38 9.81 -8.03
CA LYS A 282 1.03 10.02 -9.44
C LYS A 282 2.19 10.63 -10.22
N LYS A 283 2.85 11.66 -9.69
CA LYS A 283 4.05 12.25 -10.31
C LYS A 283 5.17 11.23 -10.45
N CYS A 284 5.47 10.47 -9.40
CA CYS A 284 6.45 9.37 -9.47
C CYS A 284 6.14 8.37 -10.59
N ARG A 285 4.87 8.01 -10.79
CA ARG A 285 4.44 7.05 -11.83
C ARG A 285 4.39 7.63 -13.25
N THR A 286 4.16 8.94 -13.39
CA THR A 286 3.80 9.56 -14.68
C THR A 286 4.80 10.60 -15.17
N GLN A 287 5.76 11.01 -14.34
CA GLN A 287 6.73 12.06 -14.65
C GLN A 287 8.18 11.65 -14.38
N VAL A 288 8.44 10.57 -13.65
CA VAL A 288 9.82 10.19 -13.28
C VAL A 288 10.33 9.04 -14.13
N LEU A 289 11.51 9.21 -14.71
CA LEU A 289 12.25 8.20 -15.43
C LEU A 289 13.63 7.99 -14.81
N LEU A 290 13.94 6.73 -14.49
CA LEU A 290 15.28 6.34 -14.08
C LEU A 290 16.17 6.17 -15.32
N GLN A 291 17.34 6.78 -15.31
CA GLN A 291 18.37 6.64 -16.31
C GLN A 291 19.37 5.55 -15.93
N GLU A 292 19.41 4.47 -16.71
CA GLU A 292 20.35 3.37 -16.53
C GLU A 292 21.42 3.40 -17.62
N LYS A 293 22.69 3.33 -17.21
CA LYS A 293 23.83 3.18 -18.13
C LYS A 293 24.21 1.71 -18.22
N LYS A 294 24.23 1.14 -19.43
CA LYS A 294 24.60 -0.26 -19.68
C LYS A 294 25.74 -0.33 -20.69
N LEU A 295 26.80 -1.09 -20.36
CA LEU A 295 27.82 -1.44 -21.33
C LEU A 295 27.25 -2.45 -22.33
N THR A 296 27.34 -2.13 -23.62
CA THR A 296 27.02 -3.07 -24.70
C THR A 296 28.15 -4.11 -24.85
N PRO A 297 27.90 -5.26 -25.50
CA PRO A 297 28.95 -6.25 -25.78
C PRO A 297 30.14 -5.68 -26.56
N LYS A 298 29.93 -4.57 -27.29
CA LYS A 298 30.97 -3.86 -28.05
C LYS A 298 31.69 -2.77 -27.24
N GLY A 299 31.52 -2.74 -25.91
CA GLY A 299 32.14 -1.75 -25.02
C GLY A 299 31.51 -0.35 -25.04
N LYS A 300 30.52 -0.08 -25.89
CA LYS A 300 29.82 1.23 -25.93
C LYS A 300 28.85 1.35 -24.76
N VAL A 301 28.80 2.52 -24.12
CA VAL A 301 27.79 2.84 -23.10
C VAL A 301 26.48 3.20 -23.79
N SER A 302 25.41 2.50 -23.45
CA SER A 302 24.04 2.80 -23.86
C SER A 302 23.25 3.31 -22.67
N THR A 303 22.49 4.39 -22.88
CA THR A 303 21.59 4.97 -21.88
C THR A 303 20.18 4.49 -22.15
N ARG A 304 19.54 3.90 -21.14
CA ARG A 304 18.12 3.50 -21.19
C ARG A 304 17.34 4.25 -20.12
N HIS A 305 16.12 4.65 -20.46
CA HIS A 305 15.16 5.18 -19.50
C HIS A 305 14.08 4.15 -19.20
N ARG A 306 13.64 4.10 -17.94
CA ARG A 306 12.48 3.31 -17.53
C ARG A 306 11.70 4.02 -16.42
N PRO A 307 10.41 3.70 -16.23
CA PRO A 307 9.68 4.14 -15.06
C PRO A 307 10.27 3.54 -13.78
N LEU A 308 9.90 4.13 -12.64
CA LEU A 308 10.22 3.61 -11.33
C LEU A 308 9.50 2.26 -11.08
N ASN A 309 10.19 1.33 -10.42
CA ASN A 309 9.60 0.09 -9.94
C ASN A 309 9.00 0.24 -8.53
N GLU A 310 8.32 -0.79 -8.03
CA GLU A 310 7.68 -0.78 -6.70
C GLU A 310 8.66 -0.48 -5.56
N ALA A 311 9.89 -1.01 -5.61
CA ALA A 311 10.89 -0.79 -4.56
C ALA A 311 11.36 0.66 -4.50
N GLU A 312 11.56 1.27 -5.67
CA GLU A 312 11.98 2.67 -5.79
C GLU A 312 10.86 3.62 -5.35
N LEU A 313 9.61 3.30 -5.70
CA LEU A 313 8.44 4.02 -5.22
C LEU A 313 8.29 3.93 -3.70
N GLU A 314 8.49 2.74 -3.13
CA GLU A 314 8.44 2.53 -1.68
C GLU A 314 9.47 3.44 -0.97
N VAL A 315 10.72 3.46 -1.44
CA VAL A 315 11.75 4.36 -0.87
C VAL A 315 11.33 5.82 -0.99
N LEU A 316 10.90 6.27 -2.18
CA LEU A 316 10.51 7.67 -2.37
C LEU A 316 9.31 8.08 -1.51
N LEU A 317 8.36 7.18 -1.30
CA LEU A 317 7.24 7.42 -0.40
C LEU A 317 7.70 7.58 1.05
N TRP A 318 8.67 6.77 1.50
CA TRP A 318 9.26 6.94 2.83
C TRP A 318 10.03 8.25 2.97
N ARG A 319 10.79 8.66 1.95
CA ARG A 319 11.47 9.97 1.95
C ARG A 319 10.48 11.13 1.99
N PHE A 320 9.40 11.04 1.20
CA PHE A 320 8.30 12.01 1.23
C PHE A 320 7.63 12.06 2.61
N THR A 321 7.41 10.90 3.22
CA THR A 321 6.86 10.77 4.57
C THR A 321 7.75 11.44 5.62
N ALA A 322 9.05 11.20 5.57
CA ALA A 322 10.02 11.80 6.49
C ALA A 322 10.06 13.33 6.37
N LYS A 323 9.88 13.86 5.15
CA LYS A 323 9.88 15.30 4.88
C LYS A 323 8.58 16.00 5.29
N GLN A 324 7.43 15.40 4.98
CA GLN A 324 6.12 15.99 5.25
C GLN A 324 5.61 15.68 6.66
N GLY A 325 6.12 14.61 7.28
CA GLY A 325 5.56 14.06 8.52
C GLY A 325 4.34 13.16 8.26
N TYR A 326 4.06 12.27 9.22
CA TYR A 326 3.00 11.25 9.09
C TYR A 326 1.60 11.84 8.89
N VAL A 327 1.27 12.91 9.61
CA VAL A 327 -0.11 13.45 9.58
C VAL A 327 -0.43 14.04 8.22
N ASP A 328 0.54 14.72 7.58
CA ASP A 328 0.34 15.37 6.30
C ASP A 328 0.49 14.42 5.10
N SER A 329 1.05 13.23 5.32
CA SER A 329 1.22 12.21 4.28
C SER A 329 0.27 11.01 4.39
N TRP A 330 -0.03 10.51 5.58
CA TRP A 330 -0.69 9.21 5.79
C TRP A 330 -1.84 9.22 6.81
N TYR A 331 -2.37 10.40 7.12
CA TYR A 331 -3.55 10.58 7.97
C TYR A 331 -4.65 11.34 7.23
N ALA A 332 -5.19 10.70 6.19
CA ALA A 332 -6.35 11.24 5.47
C ALA A 332 -7.58 11.36 6.38
N SER A 333 -8.22 12.53 6.31
CA SER A 333 -9.49 12.83 6.96
C SER A 333 -10.20 13.91 6.16
N GLU A 334 -11.52 13.77 6.01
CA GLU A 334 -12.35 14.74 5.28
C GLU A 334 -12.28 16.13 5.93
N ALA A 335 -12.25 16.20 7.27
CA ALA A 335 -12.18 17.45 8.00
C ALA A 335 -10.91 18.27 7.73
N LYS A 336 -9.75 17.61 7.53
CA LYS A 336 -8.48 18.29 7.27
C LYS A 336 -8.23 18.55 5.79
N HIS A 337 -8.60 17.59 4.94
CA HIS A 337 -8.20 17.58 3.53
C HIS A 337 -9.36 17.90 2.57
N GLY A 338 -10.57 18.09 3.06
CA GLY A 338 -11.74 18.48 2.28
C GLY A 338 -12.28 17.42 1.32
N GLN A 339 -11.75 16.19 1.35
CA GLN A 339 -12.10 15.13 0.42
C GLN A 339 -12.06 13.76 1.10
N ARG A 340 -13.00 12.87 0.72
CA ARG A 340 -12.99 11.48 1.16
C ARG A 340 -12.09 10.66 0.27
N LEU A 341 -11.48 9.62 0.83
CA LEU A 341 -10.60 8.70 0.09
C LEU A 341 -11.29 8.08 -1.14
N GLY A 342 -12.60 7.84 -1.07
CA GLY A 342 -13.39 7.31 -2.19
C GLY A 342 -13.50 8.26 -3.38
N ASP A 343 -13.33 9.57 -3.16
CA ASP A 343 -13.55 10.61 -4.16
C ASP A 343 -12.25 11.07 -4.83
N TYR A 344 -11.11 10.49 -4.43
CA TYR A 344 -9.80 10.88 -4.93
C TYR A 344 -9.67 10.68 -6.44
N ARG A 345 -8.97 11.60 -7.11
CA ARG A 345 -8.71 11.56 -8.56
C ARG A 345 -7.38 10.87 -8.85
N TRP A 346 -7.45 9.63 -9.31
CA TRP A 346 -6.27 8.81 -9.60
C TRP A 346 -5.72 8.95 -11.02
N ASN A 347 -6.52 9.52 -11.94
CA ASN A 347 -6.13 9.79 -13.33
C ASN A 347 -5.71 11.24 -13.55
#